data_AF-A0AAE2VX80-F1
#
_entry.id   AF-A0AAE2VX80-F1
#
_cell.length_a   1.000
_cell.length_b   1.000
_cell.length_c   1.000
_cell.angle_alpha   90.00
_cell.angle_beta   90.00
_cell.angle_gamma   90.00
#
_symmetry.space_group_name_H-M   'P 1'
#
loop_
_entity.id
_entity.type
_entity.pdbx_description
1 polymer ?
#
loop_
_entity_poly.entity_id
_entity_poly.type
_entity_poly.pdbx_seq_one_letter_code
_entity_poly.pdbx_strand_id
1 'polypeptide(L)'
;MQPNTAQATAPLPATQKQLAYAKTLAAKSKQPLPDNIAADRAALSKWIDAHKSPAPQGRFSEYPSSKQVGFAERIARLKRSEVPPECFRDRTLMSRWIDSNKPR
;
A
#
# COMPACT_ATOMS: atom_id res chain seq x y z
N MET A 1 -29.73 8.80 26.66
CA MET A 1 -29.52 8.35 25.27
C MET A 1 -29.36 9.59 24.40
N GLN A 2 -28.14 10.11 24.26
CA GLN A 2 -27.85 11.27 23.40
C GLN A 2 -27.38 10.75 22.03
N PRO A 3 -27.92 11.24 20.89
CA PRO A 3 -27.41 10.87 19.58
C PRO A 3 -26.10 11.62 19.32
N ASN A 4 -25.02 10.86 19.12
CA ASN A 4 -23.70 11.37 18.77
C ASN A 4 -23.75 12.04 17.38
N THR A 5 -23.67 13.37 17.35
CA THR A 5 -23.60 14.19 16.14
C THR A 5 -22.32 13.88 15.37
N ALA A 6 -22.44 13.23 14.21
CA ALA A 6 -21.38 13.09 13.23
C ALA A 6 -20.92 14.48 12.79
N GLN A 7 -19.69 14.85 13.17
CA GLN A 7 -19.09 16.12 12.78
C GLN A 7 -18.95 16.19 11.27
N ALA A 8 -19.67 17.13 10.65
CA ALA A 8 -19.46 17.52 9.25
C ALA A 8 -18.15 18.31 9.14
N THR A 9 -17.02 17.61 9.10
CA THR A 9 -15.76 18.19 8.62
C THR A 9 -15.92 18.51 7.14
N ALA A 10 -15.83 19.80 6.78
CA ALA A 10 -15.85 20.24 5.39
C ALA A 10 -14.90 19.37 4.53
N PRO A 11 -15.32 18.92 3.33
CA PRO A 11 -14.52 18.03 2.52
C PRO A 11 -13.23 18.74 2.11
N LEU A 12 -12.12 18.27 2.66
CA LEU A 12 -10.81 18.75 2.25
C LEU A 12 -10.53 18.20 0.85
N PRO A 13 -9.94 19.02 -0.05
CA PRO A 13 -9.60 18.56 -1.38
C PRO A 13 -8.58 17.41 -1.32
N ALA A 14 -8.71 16.48 -2.27
CA ALA A 14 -7.79 15.38 -2.42
C ALA A 14 -6.36 15.87 -2.70
N THR A 15 -5.37 15.22 -2.08
CA THR A 15 -3.97 15.56 -2.35
C THR A 15 -3.54 15.09 -3.73
N GLN A 16 -2.58 15.78 -4.36
CA GLN A 16 -2.04 15.41 -5.67
C GLN A 16 -1.52 13.96 -5.71
N LYS A 17 -0.91 13.48 -4.61
CA LYS A 17 -0.47 12.07 -4.47
C LYS A 17 -1.63 11.09 -4.54
N GLN A 18 -2.75 11.38 -3.87
CA GLN A 18 -3.93 10.53 -3.90
C GLN A 18 -4.58 10.53 -5.30
N LEU A 19 -4.66 11.67 -5.97
CA LEU A 19 -5.18 11.78 -7.33
C LEU A 19 -4.34 11.00 -8.34
N ALA A 20 -3.00 11.14 -8.28
CA ALA A 20 -2.10 10.38 -9.15
C ALA A 20 -2.24 8.87 -8.92
N TYR A 21 -2.36 8.44 -7.66
CA TYR A 21 -2.56 7.03 -7.31
C TYR A 21 -3.91 6.51 -7.78
N ALA A 22 -4.99 7.25 -7.56
CA ALA A 22 -6.33 6.87 -8.01
C ALA A 22 -6.43 6.78 -9.54
N LYS A 23 -5.82 7.72 -10.28
CA LYS A 23 -5.70 7.65 -11.75
C LYS A 23 -4.98 6.39 -12.22
N THR A 24 -3.88 6.03 -11.56
CA THR A 24 -3.14 4.80 -11.87
C THR A 24 -3.99 3.56 -11.61
N LEU A 25 -4.77 3.57 -10.54
CA LEU A 25 -5.64 2.47 -10.14
C LEU A 25 -6.79 2.29 -11.14
N ALA A 26 -7.45 3.38 -11.52
CA ALA A 26 -8.49 3.44 -12.55
C ALA A 26 -8.00 2.92 -13.91
N ALA A 27 -6.79 3.32 -14.34
CA ALA A 27 -6.21 2.82 -15.58
C ALA A 27 -5.95 1.30 -15.53
N LYS A 28 -5.55 0.78 -14.36
CA LYS A 28 -5.31 -0.66 -14.17
C LYS A 28 -6.59 -1.48 -14.07
N SER A 29 -7.61 -0.97 -13.37
CA SER A 29 -8.89 -1.66 -13.19
C SER A 29 -9.88 -1.40 -14.34
N LYS A 30 -9.53 -0.53 -15.30
CA LYS A 30 -10.39 -0.04 -16.39
C LYS A 30 -11.72 0.56 -15.87
N GLN A 31 -11.70 1.14 -14.67
CA GLN A 31 -12.87 1.80 -14.07
C GLN A 31 -12.62 3.31 -14.01
N PRO A 32 -13.55 4.15 -14.51
CA PRO A 32 -13.40 5.59 -14.44
C PRO A 32 -13.47 6.09 -13.00
N LEU A 33 -12.75 7.19 -12.70
CA LEU A 33 -12.92 7.87 -11.40
C LEU A 33 -14.32 8.52 -11.38
N PRO A 34 -15.06 8.40 -10.26
CA PRO A 34 -16.34 9.09 -10.12
C PRO A 34 -16.18 10.61 -10.20
N ASP A 35 -17.17 11.29 -10.80
CA ASP A 35 -17.17 12.75 -10.89
C ASP A 35 -17.17 13.38 -9.49
N ASN A 36 -16.42 14.49 -9.34
CA ASN A 36 -16.26 15.22 -8.08
C ASN A 36 -15.57 14.47 -6.93
N ILE A 37 -15.07 13.23 -7.13
CA ILE A 37 -14.36 12.51 -6.06
C ILE A 37 -13.07 13.20 -5.60
N ALA A 38 -12.51 14.07 -6.45
CA ALA A 38 -11.34 14.89 -6.12
C ALA A 38 -11.64 15.99 -5.09
N ALA A 39 -12.90 16.40 -4.93
CA ALA A 39 -13.32 17.43 -3.98
C ALA A 39 -13.35 16.90 -2.54
N ASP A 40 -13.47 15.58 -2.36
CA ASP A 40 -13.52 14.95 -1.05
C ASP A 40 -12.39 13.93 -0.89
N ARG A 41 -11.39 14.31 -0.10
CA ARG A 41 -10.25 13.47 0.27
C ARG A 41 -10.67 12.15 0.93
N ALA A 42 -11.71 12.16 1.76
CA ALA A 42 -12.18 10.95 2.45
C ALA A 42 -12.89 10.01 1.48
N ALA A 43 -13.72 10.55 0.59
CA ALA A 43 -14.35 9.77 -0.49
C ALA A 43 -13.29 9.15 -1.42
N LEU A 44 -12.29 9.93 -1.83
CA LEU A 44 -11.20 9.42 -2.66
C LEU A 44 -10.40 8.32 -1.97
N SER A 45 -10.11 8.47 -0.67
CA SER A 45 -9.41 7.45 0.10
C SER A 45 -10.22 6.14 0.17
N LYS A 46 -11.51 6.22 0.47
CA LYS A 46 -12.40 5.04 0.51
C LYS A 46 -12.48 4.35 -0.84
N TRP A 47 -12.59 5.12 -1.93
CA TRP A 47 -12.59 4.56 -3.28
C TRP A 47 -11.27 3.86 -3.60
N ILE A 48 -10.14 4.51 -3.30
CA ILE A 48 -8.81 3.93 -3.43
C ILE A 48 -8.73 2.60 -2.67
N ASP A 49 -9.19 2.56 -1.42
CA ASP A 49 -9.10 1.37 -0.58
C ASP A 49 -9.98 0.23 -1.10
N ALA A 50 -11.16 0.53 -1.63
CA ALA A 50 -12.04 -0.45 -2.27
C ALA A 50 -11.49 -0.99 -3.61
N HIS A 51 -10.69 -0.19 -4.32
CA HIS A 51 -10.17 -0.52 -5.65
C HIS A 51 -8.73 -1.01 -5.63
N LYS A 52 -8.04 -0.90 -4.49
CA LYS A 52 -6.73 -1.52 -4.27
C LYS A 52 -6.90 -3.02 -4.44
N SER A 53 -5.92 -3.65 -5.09
CA SER A 53 -5.86 -5.11 -5.11
C SER A 53 -5.94 -5.61 -3.67
N PRO A 54 -6.83 -6.56 -3.36
CA PRO A 54 -6.97 -7.07 -2.01
C PRO A 54 -5.59 -7.54 -1.54
N ALA A 55 -5.30 -7.32 -0.26
CA ALA A 55 -4.13 -7.94 0.35
C ALA A 55 -4.16 -9.44 0.03
N PRO A 56 -3.01 -10.09 -0.24
CA PRO A 56 -2.98 -11.51 -0.48
C PRO A 56 -3.69 -12.22 0.68
N GLN A 57 -4.80 -12.89 0.41
CA GLN A 57 -5.53 -13.68 1.40
C GLN A 57 -5.26 -15.16 1.15
N GLY A 58 -5.03 -15.92 2.23
CA GLY A 58 -4.77 -17.36 2.19
C GLY A 58 -3.38 -17.75 2.68
N ARG A 59 -3.02 -19.03 2.52
CA ARG A 59 -1.82 -19.66 3.11
C ARG A 59 -0.48 -18.95 2.84
N PHE A 60 -0.41 -18.12 1.79
CA PHE A 60 0.80 -17.41 1.39
C PHE A 60 0.79 -15.92 1.79
N SER A 61 -0.23 -15.45 2.53
CA SER A 61 -0.33 -14.06 2.96
C SER A 61 0.80 -13.62 3.88
N GLU A 62 1.34 -14.56 4.65
CA GLU A 62 2.49 -14.35 5.54
C GLU A 62 3.80 -14.31 4.76
N TYR A 63 3.87 -14.85 3.54
CA TYR A 63 5.13 -14.88 2.78
C TYR A 63 5.42 -13.50 2.16
N PRO A 64 6.71 -13.10 2.07
CA PRO A 64 7.09 -11.89 1.38
C PRO A 64 6.71 -11.96 -0.11
N SER A 65 6.31 -10.81 -0.66
CA SER A 65 6.07 -10.71 -2.10
C SER A 65 7.36 -10.91 -2.91
N SER A 66 7.25 -11.40 -4.15
CA SER A 66 8.39 -11.51 -5.08
C SER A 66 9.18 -10.20 -5.22
N LYS A 67 8.48 -9.05 -5.18
CA LYS A 67 9.12 -7.73 -5.18
C LYS A 67 9.98 -7.47 -3.94
N GLN A 68 9.51 -7.89 -2.76
CA GLN A 68 10.29 -7.79 -1.52
C GLN A 68 11.52 -8.70 -1.59
N VAL A 69 11.34 -9.95 -2.02
CA VAL A 69 12.45 -10.91 -2.17
C VAL A 69 13.51 -10.37 -3.12
N GLY A 70 13.15 -9.94 -4.33
CA GLY A 70 14.12 -9.41 -5.30
C GLY A 70 14.82 -8.13 -4.82
N PHE A 71 14.14 -7.29 -4.03
CA PHE A 71 14.78 -6.13 -3.42
C PHE A 71 15.75 -6.53 -2.31
N ALA A 72 15.37 -7.49 -1.46
CA ALA A 72 16.23 -8.02 -0.41
C ALA A 72 17.49 -8.69 -0.98
N GLU A 73 17.33 -9.51 -2.03
CA GLU A 73 18.44 -10.15 -2.75
C GLU A 73 19.40 -9.13 -3.35
N ARG A 74 18.87 -8.04 -3.93
CA ARG A 74 19.70 -6.93 -4.45
C ARG A 74 20.53 -6.29 -3.32
N ILE A 75 19.91 -6.04 -2.17
CA ILE A 75 20.60 -5.49 -1.00
C ILE A 75 21.69 -6.46 -0.50
N ALA A 76 21.33 -7.73 -0.33
CA ALA A 76 22.23 -8.80 0.07
C ALA A 76 23.47 -8.88 -0.84
N ARG A 77 23.25 -8.87 -2.16
CA ARG A 77 24.33 -8.83 -3.15
C ARG A 77 25.22 -7.60 -3.02
N LEU A 78 24.64 -6.40 -2.85
CA LEU A 78 25.40 -5.16 -2.68
C LEU A 78 26.23 -5.17 -1.40
N LYS A 79 25.69 -5.70 -0.30
CA LYS A 79 26.35 -5.78 1.01
C LYS A 79 27.22 -7.02 1.18
N ARG A 80 27.28 -7.91 0.18
CA ARG A 80 27.96 -9.22 0.25
C ARG A 80 27.52 -10.03 1.48
N SER A 81 26.23 -9.94 1.81
CA SER A 81 25.59 -10.68 2.89
C SER A 81 24.47 -11.55 2.31
N GLU A 82 23.89 -12.42 3.13
CA GLU A 82 22.72 -13.21 2.75
C GLU A 82 21.46 -12.72 3.44
N VAL A 83 20.30 -13.01 2.86
CA VAL A 83 19.00 -12.79 3.50
C VAL A 83 18.71 -14.00 4.39
N PRO A 84 18.41 -13.82 5.69
CA PRO A 84 18.12 -14.93 6.57
C PRO A 84 16.90 -15.75 6.12
N PRO A 85 16.91 -17.10 6.20
CA PRO A 85 15.84 -17.97 5.73
C PRO A 85 14.45 -17.67 6.30
N GLU A 86 14.38 -17.23 7.56
CA GLU A 86 13.15 -16.84 8.24
C GLU A 86 12.44 -15.65 7.58
N CYS A 87 13.20 -14.75 6.93
CA CYS A 87 12.62 -13.63 6.20
C CYS A 87 11.77 -14.13 5.02
N PHE A 88 12.09 -15.28 4.43
CA PHE A 88 11.33 -15.85 3.31
C PHE A 88 9.99 -16.46 3.72
N ARG A 89 9.73 -16.60 5.03
CA ARG A 89 8.48 -17.16 5.57
C ARG A 89 7.56 -16.08 6.15
N ASP A 90 8.12 -14.93 6.53
CA ASP A 90 7.39 -13.81 7.11
C ASP A 90 7.74 -12.49 6.39
N ARG A 91 6.73 -11.93 5.72
CA ARG A 91 6.74 -10.65 5.00
C ARG A 91 7.16 -9.48 5.88
N THR A 92 6.78 -9.49 7.16
CA THR A 92 7.09 -8.45 8.14
C THR A 92 8.57 -8.52 8.52
N LEU A 93 9.08 -9.73 8.78
CA LEU A 93 10.52 -9.98 8.98
C LEU A 93 11.33 -9.54 7.77
N MET A 94 10.91 -9.91 6.55
CA MET A 94 11.53 -9.45 5.32
C MET A 94 11.55 -7.92 5.20
N SER A 95 10.42 -7.26 5.51
CA SER A 95 10.36 -5.78 5.47
C SER A 95 11.33 -5.16 6.46
N ARG A 96 11.38 -5.64 7.70
CA ARG A 96 12.31 -5.15 8.73
C ARG A 96 13.77 -5.35 8.35
N TRP A 97 14.09 -6.50 7.75
CA TRP A 97 15.44 -6.78 7.26
C TRP A 97 15.81 -5.84 6.12
N ILE A 98 14.92 -5.64 5.15
CA ILE A 98 15.11 -4.67 4.04
C ILE A 98 15.36 -3.27 4.59
N ASP A 99 14.50 -2.79 5.50
CA ASP A 99 14.59 -1.43 6.03
C ASP A 99 15.89 -1.21 6.82
N SER A 100 16.34 -2.22 7.57
CA SER A 100 17.63 -2.20 8.28
C SER A 100 18.85 -2.24 7.36
N ASN A 101 18.70 -2.79 6.15
CA ASN A 101 19.81 -3.00 5.21
C ASN A 101 19.76 -2.11 3.96
N LYS A 102 18.78 -1.22 3.84
CA LYS A 102 18.67 -0.28 2.72
C LYS A 102 19.98 0.48 2.54
N PRO A 103 20.55 0.52 1.32
CA PRO A 103 21.71 1.33 1.03
C PRO A 103 21.35 2.80 1.29
N ARG A 104 22.21 3.49 2.06
CA ARG A 104 22.11 4.93 2.30
C ARG A 104 22.72 5.70 1.12
#